data_AF-A0A7V8YUE5-F1
#
_entry.id   AF-A0A7V8YUE5-F1
#
_cell.length_a   1.000
_cell.length_b   1.000
_cell.length_c   1.000
_cell.angle_alpha   90.00
_cell.angle_beta   90.00
_cell.angle_gamma   90.00
#
_symmetry.space_group_name_H-M   'P 1'
#
loop_
_entity.id
_entity.type
_entity.pdbx_description
1 polymer ?
#
loop_
_entity_poly.entity_id
_entity_poly.type
_entity_poly.pdbx_seq_one_letter_code
_entity_poly.pdbx_strand_id
1 'polypeptide(L)'
;MEDVLARSQALVESFEATVRSELPDDAEIFDAHVHLGTDIDGMTGDLDGLLRIQERAGISRSFMFCLDEPDRHPGFRAPNDRTLEFASRSDGALVPFARLDLAESPIEEATRCLDLGARGIKLHPRAQKFLLDDD
;
A
#
# COMPACT_ATOMS: atom_id res chain seq x y z
N MET A 1 -7.30 -1.56 -32.68
CA MET A 1 -7.56 -1.59 -31.23
C MET A 1 -7.26 -2.96 -30.66
N GLU A 2 -7.80 -4.03 -31.28
CA GLU A 2 -7.52 -5.43 -30.91
C GLU A 2 -6.03 -5.80 -31.02
N ASP A 3 -5.34 -5.37 -32.08
CA ASP A 3 -3.88 -5.55 -32.25
C ASP A 3 -3.05 -4.84 -31.16
N VAL A 4 -3.46 -3.65 -30.74
CA VAL A 4 -2.74 -2.89 -29.69
C VAL A 4 -2.90 -3.57 -28.33
N LEU A 5 -4.10 -4.05 -28.00
CA LEU A 5 -4.36 -4.78 -26.76
C LEU A 5 -3.55 -6.08 -26.71
N ALA A 6 -3.56 -6.86 -27.80
CA ALA A 6 -2.80 -8.11 -27.89
C ALA A 6 -1.28 -7.86 -27.75
N ARG A 7 -0.75 -6.82 -28.39
CA ARG A 7 0.67 -6.44 -28.25
C ARG A 7 1.02 -6.01 -26.83
N SER A 8 0.14 -5.26 -26.17
CA SER A 8 0.33 -4.86 -24.76
C SER A 8 0.33 -6.07 -23.82
N GLN A 9 -0.58 -7.03 -24.03
CA GLN A 9 -0.63 -8.27 -23.25
C GLN A 9 0.63 -9.10 -23.44
N ALA A 10 1.07 -9.30 -24.69
CA ALA A 10 2.31 -10.01 -24.99
C ALA A 10 3.54 -9.36 -24.35
N LEU A 11 3.58 -8.02 -24.30
CA LEU A 11 4.65 -7.30 -23.61
C LEU A 11 4.66 -7.58 -22.11
N VAL A 12 3.50 -7.53 -21.44
CA VAL A 12 3.38 -7.84 -20.01
C VAL A 12 3.76 -9.29 -19.72
N GLU A 13 3.30 -10.23 -20.53
CA GLU A 13 3.60 -11.67 -20.38
C GLU A 13 5.10 -11.95 -20.56
N SER A 14 5.74 -11.35 -21.56
CA SER A 14 7.18 -11.50 -21.78
C SER A 14 8.01 -10.87 -20.65
N PHE A 15 7.57 -9.74 -20.10
CA PHE A 15 8.19 -9.15 -18.93
C PHE A 15 8.04 -10.06 -17.70
N GLU A 16 6.84 -10.57 -17.43
CA GLU A 16 6.58 -11.48 -16.32
C GLU A 16 7.45 -12.74 -16.42
N ALA A 17 7.52 -13.36 -17.62
CA ALA A 17 8.36 -14.53 -17.86
C ALA A 17 9.85 -14.24 -17.59
N THR A 18 10.34 -13.07 -18.02
CA THR A 18 11.74 -12.65 -17.81
C THR A 18 12.01 -12.45 -16.32
N VAL A 19 11.15 -11.73 -15.61
CA VAL A 19 11.32 -11.51 -14.16
C VAL A 19 11.32 -12.85 -13.42
N ARG A 20 10.41 -13.76 -13.74
CA ARG A 20 10.36 -15.08 -13.10
C ARG A 20 11.60 -15.92 -13.37
N SER A 21 12.19 -15.86 -14.57
CA SER A 21 13.41 -16.61 -14.88
C SER A 21 14.67 -16.08 -14.20
N GLU A 22 14.68 -14.80 -13.82
CA GLU A 22 15.80 -14.15 -13.14
C GLU A 22 15.72 -14.26 -11.61
N LEU A 23 14.55 -14.62 -11.08
CA LEU A 23 14.36 -14.86 -9.64
C LEU A 23 14.82 -16.28 -9.26
N PRO A 24 15.40 -16.47 -8.07
CA PRO A 24 15.56 -17.80 -7.50
C PRO A 24 14.23 -18.54 -7.40
N ASP A 25 14.22 -19.86 -7.66
CA ASP A 25 13.01 -20.69 -7.70
C ASP A 25 12.18 -20.65 -6.39
N ASP A 26 12.84 -20.40 -5.26
CA ASP A 26 12.26 -20.36 -3.92
C ASP A 26 12.20 -18.95 -3.31
N ALA A 27 12.40 -17.90 -4.13
CA ALA A 27 12.36 -16.53 -3.66
C ALA A 27 10.95 -16.14 -3.20
N GLU A 28 10.82 -15.74 -1.93
CA GLU A 28 9.63 -15.07 -1.42
C GLU A 28 9.57 -13.65 -2.01
N ILE A 29 8.48 -13.34 -2.71
CA ILE A 29 8.23 -11.98 -3.22
C ILE A 29 7.43 -11.22 -2.15
N PHE A 30 7.95 -10.06 -1.76
CA PHE A 30 7.30 -9.13 -0.84
C PHE A 30 7.16 -7.77 -1.53
N ASP A 31 5.94 -7.23 -1.61
CA ASP A 31 5.74 -5.89 -2.14
C ASP A 31 5.89 -4.84 -1.04
N ALA A 32 6.91 -4.00 -1.17
CA ALA A 32 7.21 -3.00 -0.16
C ALA A 32 6.22 -1.81 -0.18
N HIS A 33 5.31 -1.71 -1.17
CA HIS A 33 4.49 -0.51 -1.28
C HIS A 33 3.17 -0.70 -2.04
N VAL A 34 2.08 -0.91 -1.28
CA VAL A 34 0.71 -0.92 -1.82
C VAL A 34 -0.22 0.06 -1.12
N HIS A 35 -1.30 0.44 -1.80
CA HIS A 35 -2.29 1.39 -1.32
C HIS A 35 -3.71 0.83 -1.41
N LEU A 36 -4.51 1.06 -0.36
CA LEU A 36 -5.96 0.82 -0.34
C LEU A 36 -6.72 2.07 0.11
N GLY A 37 -8.02 2.13 -0.21
CA GLY A 37 -8.91 3.25 0.12
C GLY A 37 -9.32 4.06 -1.11
N THR A 38 -9.84 5.27 -0.89
CA THR A 38 -10.23 6.20 -1.97
C THR A 38 -9.47 7.51 -1.80
N ASP A 39 -8.55 7.79 -2.73
CA ASP A 39 -7.77 9.03 -2.74
C ASP A 39 -8.64 10.25 -3.10
N ILE A 40 -8.22 11.44 -2.68
CA ILE A 40 -8.89 12.70 -3.01
C ILE A 40 -8.97 12.95 -4.52
N ASP A 41 -8.05 12.35 -5.30
CA ASP A 41 -8.02 12.46 -6.76
C ASP A 41 -8.91 11.44 -7.49
N GLY A 42 -9.57 10.55 -6.74
CA GLY A 42 -10.47 9.52 -7.25
C GLY A 42 -9.82 8.15 -7.50
N MET A 43 -8.50 8.03 -7.37
CA MET A 43 -7.84 6.72 -7.41
C MET A 43 -8.32 5.84 -6.26
N THR A 44 -8.64 4.58 -6.55
CA THR A 44 -9.19 3.64 -5.57
C THR A 44 -8.37 2.36 -5.53
N GLY A 45 -7.99 1.94 -4.33
CA GLY A 45 -7.43 0.62 -4.06
C GLY A 45 -8.46 -0.28 -3.41
N ASP A 46 -8.80 -1.39 -4.08
CA ASP A 46 -9.75 -2.41 -3.62
C ASP A 46 -9.02 -3.61 -2.99
N LEU A 47 -9.46 -4.05 -1.81
CA LEU A 47 -8.82 -5.15 -1.07
C LEU A 47 -8.85 -6.44 -1.89
N ASP A 48 -10.02 -6.86 -2.36
CA ASP A 48 -10.17 -8.15 -3.04
C ASP A 48 -9.42 -8.15 -4.37
N GLY A 49 -9.43 -7.01 -5.08
CA GLY A 49 -8.63 -6.78 -6.28
C GLY A 49 -7.14 -6.91 -6.03
N LEU A 50 -6.63 -6.28 -4.97
CA LEU A 50 -5.22 -6.36 -4.60
C LEU A 50 -4.82 -7.80 -4.23
N LEU A 51 -5.62 -8.51 -3.43
CA LEU A 51 -5.33 -9.90 -3.06
C LEU A 51 -5.27 -10.81 -4.30
N ARG A 52 -6.19 -10.65 -5.26
CA ARG A 52 -6.14 -11.39 -6.54
C ARG A 52 -4.89 -11.10 -7.36
N ILE A 53 -4.43 -9.84 -7.37
CA ILE A 53 -3.20 -9.45 -8.07
C ILE A 53 -1.98 -10.07 -7.40
N GLN A 54 -1.90 -10.01 -6.06
CA GLN A 54 -0.81 -10.62 -5.30
C GLN A 54 -0.72 -12.13 -5.54
N GLU A 55 -1.85 -12.83 -5.46
CA GLU A 55 -1.92 -14.28 -5.72
C GLU A 55 -1.39 -14.61 -7.12
N ARG A 56 -1.87 -13.90 -8.15
CA ARG A 56 -1.41 -14.11 -9.54
C ARG A 56 0.09 -13.82 -9.70
N ALA A 57 0.59 -12.79 -9.04
CA ALA A 57 1.99 -12.40 -9.12
C ALA A 57 2.92 -13.32 -8.28
N GLY A 58 2.37 -14.11 -7.36
CA GLY A 58 3.16 -14.86 -6.37
C GLY A 58 3.74 -13.97 -5.27
N ILE A 59 3.12 -12.81 -5.02
CA ILE A 59 3.47 -11.92 -3.90
C ILE A 59 2.88 -12.53 -2.63
N SER A 60 3.76 -12.82 -1.68
CA SER A 60 3.39 -13.45 -0.41
C SER A 60 2.73 -12.46 0.55
N ARG A 61 3.30 -11.26 0.67
CA ARG A 61 2.90 -10.21 1.60
C ARG A 61 3.24 -8.84 1.05
N SER A 62 2.54 -7.82 1.57
CA SER A 62 2.81 -6.42 1.22
C SER A 62 2.79 -5.48 2.42
N PHE A 63 3.60 -4.41 2.38
CA PHE A 63 3.37 -3.23 3.22
C PHE A 63 2.25 -2.38 2.63
N MET A 64 1.22 -2.12 3.45
CA MET A 64 0.01 -1.43 3.02
C MET A 64 -0.16 -0.10 3.77
N PHE A 65 -0.53 0.92 3.00
CA PHE A 65 -0.79 2.26 3.51
C PHE A 65 -2.13 2.79 2.98
N CYS A 66 -2.83 3.61 3.76
CA CYS A 66 -3.95 4.37 3.22
C CYS A 66 -3.53 5.38 2.15
N LEU A 67 -4.48 5.66 1.25
CA LEU A 67 -4.41 6.77 0.29
C LEU A 67 -4.60 8.12 0.99
N ASP A 68 -4.49 9.23 0.24
CA ASP A 68 -4.81 10.56 0.77
C ASP A 68 -6.32 10.77 0.70
N GLU A 69 -7.05 10.30 1.70
CA GLU A 69 -8.50 10.18 1.55
C GLU A 69 -9.26 11.47 1.92
N PRO A 70 -10.47 11.69 1.38
CA PRO A 70 -11.25 12.91 1.66
C PRO A 70 -11.54 13.15 3.15
N ASP A 71 -11.67 12.08 3.94
CA ASP A 71 -11.94 12.08 5.38
C ASP A 71 -10.66 11.97 6.23
N ARG A 72 -9.48 12.25 5.66
CA ARG A 72 -8.21 12.15 6.39
C ARG A 72 -8.12 13.04 7.62
N HIS A 73 -8.91 14.11 7.73
CA HIS A 73 -8.87 14.97 8.91
C HIS A 73 -9.80 14.43 10.02
N PRO A 74 -9.30 14.29 11.27
CA PRO A 74 -7.96 14.65 11.72
C PRO A 74 -6.92 13.52 11.54
N GLY A 75 -5.69 13.89 11.20
CA GLY A 75 -4.46 13.10 11.40
C GLY A 75 -4.40 11.74 10.71
N PHE A 76 -5.14 11.53 9.63
CA PHE A 76 -5.35 10.24 8.95
C PHE A 76 -6.04 9.18 9.81
N ARG A 77 -6.74 9.57 10.87
CA ARG A 77 -7.33 8.61 11.82
C ARG A 77 -8.30 7.62 11.18
N ALA A 78 -9.29 8.12 10.44
CA ALA A 78 -10.25 7.27 9.74
C ALA A 78 -9.60 6.40 8.64
N PRO A 79 -8.70 6.93 7.79
CA PRO A 79 -7.90 6.11 6.87
C PRO A 79 -7.04 5.03 7.53
N ASN A 80 -6.42 5.32 8.67
CA ASN A 80 -5.63 4.34 9.43
C ASN A 80 -6.51 3.23 10.02
N ASP A 81 -7.70 3.56 10.52
CA ASP A 81 -8.67 2.57 11.01
C ASP A 81 -9.07 1.60 9.89
N ARG A 82 -9.32 2.12 8.68
CA ARG A 82 -9.61 1.28 7.49
C ARG A 82 -8.41 0.45 7.05
N THR A 83 -7.19 0.97 7.16
CA THR A 83 -5.94 0.24 6.92
C THR A 83 -5.80 -0.95 7.89
N LEU A 84 -6.03 -0.74 9.18
CA LEU A 84 -5.99 -1.81 10.18
C LEU A 84 -7.07 -2.87 9.91
N GLU A 85 -8.26 -2.46 9.51
CA GLU A 85 -9.35 -3.38 9.15
C GLU A 85 -9.06 -4.18 7.87
N PHE A 86 -8.44 -3.57 6.85
CA PHE A 86 -8.00 -4.33 5.68
C PHE A 86 -6.94 -5.38 6.03
N ALA A 87 -6.01 -5.04 6.93
CA ALA A 87 -5.01 -5.98 7.40
C ALA A 87 -5.66 -7.16 8.17
N SER A 88 -6.62 -6.89 9.05
CA SER A 88 -7.35 -7.92 9.81
C SER A 88 -8.07 -8.93 8.89
N ARG A 89 -8.57 -8.46 7.75
CA ARG A 89 -9.27 -9.25 6.73
C ARG A 89 -8.36 -9.97 5.73
N SER A 90 -7.06 -9.68 5.74
CA SER A 90 -6.10 -10.18 4.75
C SER A 90 -5.43 -11.52 5.09
N ASP A 91 -5.77 -12.12 6.25
CA ASP A 91 -5.12 -13.33 6.78
C ASP A 91 -3.57 -13.22 6.81
N GLY A 92 -3.07 -12.03 7.15
CA GLY A 92 -1.63 -11.75 7.24
C GLY A 92 -0.93 -11.41 5.93
N ALA A 93 -1.65 -11.38 4.80
CA ALA A 93 -1.09 -10.96 3.50
C ALA A 93 -0.75 -9.46 3.47
N LEU A 94 -1.42 -8.63 4.27
CA LEU A 94 -1.19 -7.18 4.31
C LEU A 94 -0.67 -6.74 5.67
N VAL A 95 0.46 -6.05 5.67
CA VAL A 95 1.14 -5.52 6.85
C VAL A 95 0.85 -4.02 6.94
N PRO A 96 0.04 -3.55 7.91
CA PRO A 96 -0.44 -2.17 7.94
C PRO A 96 0.61 -1.20 8.48
N PHE A 97 0.74 -0.04 7.84
CA PHE A 97 1.56 1.08 8.31
C PHE A 97 0.67 2.30 8.52
N ALA A 98 0.86 3.00 9.64
CA ALA A 98 0.12 4.20 9.97
C ALA A 98 0.63 5.38 9.13
N ARG A 99 -0.26 6.06 8.41
CA ARG A 99 0.07 7.35 7.80
C ARG A 99 -0.18 8.43 8.84
N LEU A 100 0.75 9.39 8.96
CA LEU A 100 0.66 10.43 9.97
C LEU A 100 0.61 11.81 9.33
N ASP A 101 -0.10 12.73 9.97
CA ASP A 101 0.06 14.16 9.74
C ASP A 101 0.90 14.78 10.85
N LEU A 102 2.05 15.36 10.49
CA LEU A 102 2.98 15.95 11.44
C LEU A 102 2.39 17.20 12.14
N ALA A 103 1.36 17.81 11.58
CA ALA A 103 0.68 18.96 12.16
C ALA A 103 -0.50 18.59 13.10
N GLU A 104 -0.90 17.31 13.17
CA GLU A 104 -2.13 16.89 13.86
C GLU A 104 -1.89 15.70 14.81
N SER A 105 -1.22 15.95 15.94
CA SER A 105 -0.93 14.95 16.98
C SER A 105 -0.29 13.63 16.46
N PRO A 106 0.80 13.69 15.66
CA PRO A 106 1.37 12.52 15.00
C PRO A 106 1.83 11.42 15.96
N ILE A 107 2.34 11.78 17.14
CA ILE A 107 2.85 10.82 18.14
C ILE A 107 1.70 10.03 18.76
N GLU A 108 0.57 10.70 19.06
CA GLU A 108 -0.60 10.05 19.65
C GLU A 108 -1.20 9.04 18.66
N GLU A 109 -1.35 9.43 17.40
CA GLU A 109 -1.86 8.53 16.36
C GLU A 109 -0.89 7.38 16.05
N ALA A 110 0.41 7.65 15.99
CA ALA A 110 1.42 6.60 15.82
C ALA A 110 1.33 5.55 16.93
N THR A 111 1.29 6.01 18.19
CA THR A 111 1.20 5.12 19.36
C THR A 111 -0.08 4.28 19.28
N ARG A 112 -1.23 4.92 19.01
CA ARG A 112 -2.51 4.23 18.87
C ARG A 112 -2.49 3.16 17.78
N CYS A 113 -1.99 3.49 16.59
CA CYS A 113 -1.97 2.55 15.49
C CYS A 113 -1.01 1.37 15.75
N LEU A 114 0.15 1.64 16.35
CA LEU A 114 1.11 0.59 16.72
C LEU A 114 0.51 -0.36 17.77
N ASP A 115 -0.18 0.18 18.78
CA ASP A 115 -0.91 -0.62 19.78
C ASP A 115 -2.02 -1.48 19.16
N LEU A 116 -2.62 -1.00 18.06
CA LEU A 116 -3.65 -1.71 17.30
C LEU A 116 -3.09 -2.66 16.22
N GLY A 117 -1.76 -2.79 16.10
CA GLY A 117 -1.12 -3.77 15.22
C GLY A 117 -0.47 -3.22 13.96
N ALA A 118 -0.43 -1.90 13.76
CA ALA A 118 0.45 -1.31 12.75
C ALA A 118 1.91 -1.73 12.99
N ARG A 119 2.66 -1.93 11.91
CA ARG A 119 4.06 -2.40 11.95
C ARG A 119 5.07 -1.33 11.57
N GLY A 120 4.60 -0.11 11.31
CA GLY A 120 5.45 1.05 11.05
C GLY A 120 4.63 2.29 10.72
N ILE A 121 5.34 3.32 10.27
CA ILE A 121 4.78 4.64 9.95
C ILE A 121 5.14 5.06 8.52
N LYS A 122 4.26 5.85 7.89
CA LYS A 122 4.50 6.52 6.60
C LYS A 122 4.32 8.01 6.76
N LEU A 123 5.39 8.73 6.42
CA LEU A 123 5.36 10.18 6.26
C LEU A 123 5.45 10.53 4.78
N HIS A 124 4.90 11.67 4.38
CA HIS A 124 4.94 12.11 3.00
C HIS A 124 5.57 13.50 2.86
N PRO A 125 6.93 13.62 2.90
CA PRO A 125 7.66 14.89 2.87
C PRO A 125 7.15 15.89 1.83
N ARG A 126 6.97 15.43 0.57
CA ARG A 126 6.49 16.28 -0.52
C ARG A 126 5.05 16.78 -0.33
N ALA A 127 4.12 15.93 0.09
CA ALA A 127 2.71 16.30 0.23
C ALA A 127 2.49 17.18 1.46
N GLN A 128 3.27 16.93 2.51
CA GLN A 128 3.17 17.62 3.80
C GLN A 128 4.16 18.77 3.95
N LYS A 129 4.98 19.03 2.92
CA LYS A 129 5.89 20.19 2.79
C LYS A 129 6.91 20.30 3.93
N PHE A 130 7.55 19.19 4.28
CA PHE A 130 8.64 19.17 5.26
C PHE A 130 9.87 18.44 4.69
N LEU A 131 11.04 18.67 5.26
CA LEU A 131 12.29 17.96 4.93
C LEU A 131 12.54 16.81 5.91
N LEU A 132 13.22 15.74 5.47
CA LEU A 132 13.48 14.60 6.36
C LEU A 132 14.38 14.96 7.55
N ASP A 133 15.21 15.98 7.37
CA ASP A 133 16.19 16.53 8.29
C ASP A 133 15.80 17.94 8.80
N ASP A 134 14.51 18.27 8.77
CA ASP A 134 14.00 19.51 9.37
C ASP A 134 14.16 19.44 10.91
N ASP A 135 14.63 20.53 11.52
CA ASP A 135 14.87 20.67 12.97
C ASP A 135 13.60 21.08 13.74
#